data_AF-A0A1F9B4U2-F1
#
_entry.id   AF-A0A1F9B4U2-F1
#
_cell.length_a   1.000
_cell.length_b   1.000
_cell.length_c   1.000
_cell.angle_alpha   90.00
_cell.angle_beta   90.00
_cell.angle_gamma   90.00
#
_symmetry.space_group_name_H-M   'P 1'
#
loop_
_entity.id
_entity.type
_entity.pdbx_description
1 polymer ?
#
loop_
_entity_poly.entity_id
_entity_poly.type
_entity_poly.pdbx_seq_one_letter_code
_entity_poly.pdbx_strand_id
1 'polypeptide(L)'
;MAGSGKGSKINTKEAAMNRRIVSEEELVGILNTELSKYDECKKCNFDFINKLEEPNMSGSNWYSANMRCGGGTSALCRQVAERIISEARKRMNIA
;
A
#
# COMPACT_ATOMS: atom_id res chain seq x y z
N MET A 1 33.14 15.61 29.31
CA MET A 1 32.01 14.67 29.18
C MET A 1 31.80 14.42 27.70
N ALA A 2 32.29 13.29 27.20
CA ALA A 2 32.15 12.88 25.81
C ALA A 2 30.85 12.09 25.65
N GLY A 3 30.12 12.35 24.57
CA GLY A 3 28.88 11.65 24.25
C GLY A 3 28.27 12.18 22.97
N SER A 4 28.91 11.88 21.84
CA SER A 4 28.48 12.22 20.50
C SER A 4 27.11 11.65 20.17
N GLY A 5 26.10 12.49 19.95
CA GLY A 5 24.87 12.13 19.25
C GLY A 5 25.12 12.00 17.75
N LYS A 6 25.75 10.90 17.32
CA LYS A 6 25.87 10.56 15.89
C LYS A 6 24.50 10.17 15.34
N GLY A 7 24.20 10.70 14.16
CA GLY A 7 22.89 10.65 13.54
C GLY A 7 22.41 9.25 13.17
N SER A 8 21.10 9.13 13.10
CA SER A 8 20.42 8.10 12.32
C SER A 8 19.62 8.80 11.25
N LYS A 9 20.31 9.21 10.17
CA LYS A 9 19.68 9.35 8.86
C LYS A 9 19.25 7.94 8.47
N ILE A 10 18.04 7.56 8.84
CA ILE A 10 17.39 6.36 8.29
C ILE A 10 17.50 6.49 6.77
N ASN A 11 18.23 5.55 6.16
CA ASN A 11 18.57 5.54 4.76
C ASN A 11 17.30 5.16 3.97
N THR A 12 16.40 6.13 3.76
CA THR A 12 15.07 5.96 3.13
C THR A 12 15.16 5.31 1.73
N LYS A 13 16.34 5.35 1.11
CA LYS A 13 16.62 4.73 -0.19
C LYS A 13 16.74 3.21 -0.15
N GLU A 14 17.22 2.62 0.94
CA GLU A 14 17.45 1.16 1.01
C GLU A 14 16.16 0.38 1.27
N ALA A 15 15.24 0.93 2.06
CA ALA A 15 13.91 0.35 2.24
C ALA A 15 13.11 0.30 0.92
N ALA A 16 13.35 1.26 0.02
CA ALA A 16 12.72 1.30 -1.30
C ALA A 16 13.27 0.23 -2.27
N MET A 17 14.54 -0.15 -2.15
CA MET A 17 15.19 -1.10 -3.09
C MET A 17 14.70 -2.55 -2.95
N ASN A 18 14.11 -2.92 -1.81
CA ASN A 18 13.62 -4.28 -1.60
C ASN A 18 12.12 -4.45 -1.93
N ARG A 19 11.46 -3.40 -2.42
CA ARG A 19 10.07 -3.45 -2.86
C ARG A 19 9.99 -3.82 -4.33
N ARG A 20 9.07 -4.74 -4.66
CA ARG A 20 8.75 -5.07 -6.06
C ARG A 20 8.16 -3.84 -6.73
N ILE A 21 8.76 -3.41 -7.83
CA ILE A 21 8.20 -2.36 -8.67
C ILE A 21 7.17 -3.01 -9.59
N VAL A 22 5.93 -2.51 -9.55
CA VAL A 22 4.80 -3.00 -10.33
C VAL A 22 4.11 -1.84 -11.05
N SER A 23 3.39 -2.10 -12.12
CA SER A 23 2.51 -1.08 -12.72
C SER A 23 1.30 -0.82 -11.82
N GLU A 24 0.63 0.32 -11.99
CA GLU A 24 -0.60 0.63 -11.26
C GLU A 24 -1.66 -0.45 -11.46
N GLU A 25 -1.88 -0.88 -12.71
CA GLU A 25 -2.82 -1.94 -13.07
C GLU A 25 -2.47 -3.28 -12.41
N GLU A 26 -1.17 -3.61 -12.35
CA GLU A 26 -0.70 -4.83 -11.69
C GLU A 26 -0.95 -4.76 -10.18
N LEU A 27 -0.69 -3.61 -9.54
CA LEU A 27 -0.99 -3.41 -8.13
C LEU A 27 -2.50 -3.55 -7.86
N VAL A 28 -3.36 -2.92 -8.67
CA VAL A 28 -4.82 -3.06 -8.56
C VAL A 28 -5.23 -4.52 -8.69
N GLY A 29 -4.69 -5.25 -9.67
CA GLY A 29 -4.94 -6.67 -9.87
C GLY A 29 -4.56 -7.52 -8.66
N ILE A 30 -3.40 -7.26 -8.06
CA ILE A 30 -2.94 -7.94 -6.84
C ILE A 30 -3.87 -7.62 -5.67
N LEU A 31 -4.20 -6.34 -5.45
CA LEU A 31 -5.08 -5.94 -4.35
C LEU A 31 -6.47 -6.58 -4.49
N ASN A 32 -7.02 -6.63 -5.71
CA ASN A 32 -8.29 -7.30 -6.00
C ASN A 32 -8.22 -8.81 -5.83
N THR A 33 -7.10 -9.44 -6.18
CA THR A 33 -6.87 -10.88 -5.97
C THR A 33 -6.82 -11.21 -4.48
N GLU A 34 -6.22 -10.34 -3.66
CA GLU A 34 -6.26 -10.51 -2.21
C GLU A 34 -7.65 -10.24 -1.65
N LEU A 35 -8.34 -9.20 -2.14
CA LEU A 35 -9.67 -8.80 -1.68
C LEU A 35 -10.73 -9.87 -1.98
N SER A 36 -10.62 -10.57 -3.11
CA SER A 36 -11.57 -11.61 -3.52
C SER A 36 -11.56 -12.86 -2.63
N LYS A 37 -10.52 -13.03 -1.80
CA LYS A 37 -10.45 -14.10 -0.78
C LYS A 37 -11.39 -13.86 0.40
N TYR A 38 -11.97 -12.67 0.50
CA TYR A 38 -12.80 -12.22 1.61
C TYR A 38 -14.27 -12.09 1.15
N ASP A 39 -15.13 -12.96 1.68
CA ASP A 39 -16.56 -13.00 1.36
C ASP A 39 -17.27 -11.65 1.62
N GLU A 40 -16.87 -10.93 2.66
CA GLU A 40 -17.42 -9.62 3.02
C GLU A 40 -17.12 -8.52 1.98
N CYS A 41 -16.17 -8.78 1.07
CA CYS A 41 -15.75 -7.88 0.02
C CYS A 41 -16.15 -8.34 -1.39
N LYS A 42 -16.99 -9.38 -1.54
CA LYS A 42 -17.39 -9.92 -2.86
C LYS A 42 -18.00 -8.92 -3.84
N LYS A 43 -18.55 -7.80 -3.34
CA LYS A 43 -19.11 -6.71 -4.16
C LYS A 43 -18.19 -5.50 -4.24
N CYS A 44 -16.96 -5.62 -3.77
CA CYS A 44 -15.99 -4.55 -3.69
C CYS A 44 -14.79 -4.85 -4.59
N ASN A 45 -14.27 -3.81 -5.22
CA ASN A 45 -13.05 -3.88 -6.02
C ASN A 45 -12.28 -2.57 -5.92
N PHE A 46 -10.97 -2.67 -5.92
CA PHE A 46 -10.06 -1.56 -6.16
C PHE A 46 -10.11 -1.18 -7.64
N ASP A 47 -10.15 0.12 -7.89
CA ASP A 47 -10.26 0.68 -9.24
C ASP A 47 -9.00 1.48 -9.60
N PHE A 48 -8.43 2.18 -8.62
CA PHE A 48 -7.34 3.13 -8.84
C PHE A 48 -6.39 3.21 -7.64
N ILE A 49 -5.12 3.55 -7.87
CA ILE A 49 -4.12 3.76 -6.82
C ILE A 49 -3.65 5.22 -6.83
N ASN A 50 -3.66 5.86 -5.67
CA ASN A 50 -3.09 7.19 -5.53
C ASN A 50 -1.58 7.10 -5.35
N LYS A 51 -0.85 7.28 -6.46
CA LYS A 51 0.61 7.46 -6.49
C LYS A 51 0.99 8.76 -5.77
N LEU A 52 2.14 8.74 -5.10
CA LEU A 52 2.77 9.91 -4.52
C LEU A 52 3.86 10.39 -5.47
N GLU A 53 3.99 11.71 -5.61
CA GLU A 53 5.09 12.33 -6.38
C GLU A 53 6.45 11.97 -5.77
N GLU A 54 6.53 11.98 -4.44
CA GLU A 54 7.71 11.55 -3.69
C GLU A 54 7.39 10.37 -2.75
N PRO A 55 8.33 9.41 -2.57
CA PRO A 55 8.16 8.35 -1.59
C PRO A 55 7.93 8.92 -0.19
N ASN A 56 6.98 8.34 0.55
CA ASN A 56 6.74 8.72 1.94
C ASN A 56 7.92 8.34 2.86
N MET A 57 7.84 8.68 4.15
CA MET A 57 8.90 8.35 5.14
C MET A 57 9.22 6.85 5.23
N SER A 58 8.31 5.96 4.80
CA SER A 58 8.55 4.52 4.73
C SER A 58 9.22 4.07 3.42
N GLY A 59 9.36 4.94 2.43
CA GLY A 59 9.86 4.66 1.08
C GLY A 59 8.82 4.06 0.13
N SER A 60 7.53 4.18 0.46
CA SER A 60 6.41 3.80 -0.43
C SER A 60 6.04 4.99 -1.30
N ASN A 61 5.91 4.81 -2.61
CA ASN A 61 5.56 5.87 -3.56
C ASN A 61 4.06 5.90 -3.93
N TRP A 62 3.22 5.34 -3.07
CA TRP A 62 1.76 5.40 -3.15
C TRP A 62 1.18 5.29 -1.74
N TYR A 63 -0.02 5.84 -1.52
CA TYR A 63 -0.58 5.96 -0.15
C TYR A 63 -1.94 5.32 0.06
N SER A 64 -2.79 5.24 -0.97
CA SER A 64 -4.13 4.67 -0.87
C SER A 64 -4.59 4.05 -2.17
N ALA A 65 -5.51 3.09 -2.07
CA ALA A 65 -6.23 2.52 -3.20
C ALA A 65 -7.71 2.89 -3.07
N ASN A 66 -8.32 3.37 -4.14
CA ASN A 66 -9.74 3.66 -4.17
C ASN A 66 -10.51 2.36 -4.37
N MET A 67 -11.45 2.09 -3.47
CA MET A 67 -12.29 0.90 -3.52
C MET A 67 -13.75 1.31 -3.78
N ARG A 68 -14.36 0.67 -4.77
CA ARG A 68 -15.78 0.81 -5.10
C ARG A 68 -16.52 -0.44 -4.63
N CYS A 69 -17.66 -0.27 -3.98
CA CYS A 69 -18.52 -1.37 -3.53
C CYS A 69 -19.95 -1.21 -4.03
N GLY A 70 -20.51 -2.25 -4.66
CA GLY A 70 -21.90 -2.29 -5.10
C GLY A 70 -22.87 -2.40 -3.92
N GLY A 71 -23.34 -1.26 -3.41
CA GLY A 71 -24.27 -1.18 -2.27
C GLY A 71 -23.67 -0.61 -0.97
N GLY A 72 -22.48 -0.01 -1.06
CA GLY A 72 -21.76 0.55 0.09
C GLY A 72 -20.75 -0.42 0.69
N THR A 73 -19.71 0.14 1.31
CA THR A 73 -18.62 -0.63 1.91
C THR A 73 -18.99 -1.04 3.33
N SER A 74 -19.03 -2.33 3.61
CA SER A 74 -19.19 -2.82 4.99
C SER A 74 -17.97 -2.43 5.83
N ALA A 75 -18.17 -2.16 7.12
CA ALA A 75 -17.07 -1.82 8.03
C ALA A 75 -15.99 -2.94 8.07
N LEU A 76 -16.43 -4.21 7.96
CA LEU A 76 -15.54 -5.37 7.87
C LEU A 76 -14.69 -5.32 6.60
N CYS A 77 -15.31 -5.08 5.43
CA CYS A 77 -14.56 -5.01 4.18
C CYS A 77 -13.56 -3.84 4.18
N ARG A 78 -13.91 -2.71 4.80
CA ARG A 78 -12.98 -1.59 4.97
C ARG A 78 -11.74 -1.99 5.77
N GLN A 79 -11.90 -2.69 6.89
CA GLN A 79 -10.76 -3.16 7.70
C GLN A 79 -9.88 -4.15 6.94
N VAL A 80 -10.49 -5.05 6.17
CA VAL A 80 -9.79 -5.99 5.29
C VAL A 80 -8.99 -5.23 4.22
N ALA A 81 -9.64 -4.29 3.53
CA ALA A 81 -9.00 -3.47 2.50
C ALA A 81 -7.80 -2.68 3.06
N GLU A 82 -7.94 -2.06 4.23
CA GLU A 82 -6.85 -1.33 4.90
C GLU A 82 -5.67 -2.25 5.24
N ARG A 83 -5.94 -3.49 5.67
CA ARG A 83 -4.90 -4.49 5.95
C ARG A 83 -4.17 -4.89 4.67
N ILE A 84 -4.89 -5.19 3.59
CA ILE A 84 -4.30 -5.55 2.30
C ILE A 84 -3.43 -4.40 1.78
N ILE A 85 -3.92 -3.16 1.81
CA ILE A 85 -3.17 -1.95 1.40
C ILE A 85 -1.91 -1.78 2.27
N SER A 86 -2.00 -1.99 3.58
CA SER A 86 -0.86 -1.88 4.49
C SER A 86 0.24 -2.89 4.16
N GLU A 87 -0.13 -4.15 3.88
CA GLU A 87 0.82 -5.19 3.51
C GLU A 87 1.44 -4.94 2.12
N ALA A 88 0.64 -4.50 1.15
CA ALA A 88 1.13 -4.17 -0.18
C ALA A 88 2.16 -3.01 -0.14
N ARG A 89 1.91 -1.95 0.64
CA ARG A 89 2.85 -0.81 0.78
C ARG A 89 4.22 -1.21 1.35
N LYS A 90 4.28 -2.27 2.16
CA LYS A 90 5.55 -2.77 2.68
C LYS A 90 6.37 -3.49 1.61
N ARG A 91 5.73 -4.01 0.56
CA ARG A 91 6.33 -4.94 -0.41
C ARG A 91 6.41 -4.39 -1.83
N MET A 92 5.63 -3.37 -2.16
CA MET A 92 5.43 -2.93 -3.55
C MET A 92 5.50 -1.41 -3.70
N ASN A 93 6.11 -0.99 -4.80
CA ASN A 93 6.13 0.39 -5.30
C ASN A 93 5.59 0.41 -6.73
N ILE A 94 5.10 1.56 -7.19
CA ILE A 94 4.55 1.75 -8.54
C ILE A 94 5.65 2.29 -9.46
N ALA A 95 5.82 1.73 -10.66
CA ALA A 95 6.71 2.28 -11.69
C ALA A 95 6.28 3.70 -12.10
#